data_AF-A0A659V103-F1
#
_entry.id   AF-A0A659V103-F1
#
_cell.length_a   1.000
_cell.length_b   1.000
_cell.length_c   1.000
_cell.angle_alpha   90.00
_cell.angle_beta   90.00
_cell.angle_gamma   90.00
#
_symmetry.space_group_name_H-M   'P 1'
#
loop_
_entity.id
_entity.type
_entity.pdbx_description
1 polymer ?
#
loop_
_entity_poly.entity_id
_entity_poly.type
_entity_poly.pdbx_seq_one_letter_code
_entity_poly.pdbx_strand_id
1 'polypeptide(L)'
;MPVKRRISKRHRLLAQMSRWEDLFEYGHDWFGDHAELGYGSEAEMKADAPEAWSVLGAAFLAHRQTEGPVWALVQFGEPSRCP
;
A
#
# COMPACT_ATOMS: atom_id res chain seq x y z
N MET A 1 -14.53 -11.52 29.68
CA MET A 1 -15.04 -10.30 29.02
C MET A 1 -14.26 -10.07 27.74
N PRO A 2 -14.88 -10.00 26.54
CA PRO A 2 -14.15 -9.73 25.31
C PRO A 2 -13.95 -8.22 25.19
N VAL A 3 -12.72 -7.77 25.40
CA VAL A 3 -12.35 -6.37 25.18
C VAL A 3 -12.36 -6.14 23.67
N LYS A 4 -13.42 -5.49 23.15
CA LYS A 4 -13.45 -4.94 21.79
C LYS A 4 -12.32 -3.92 21.70
N ARG A 5 -11.11 -4.36 21.34
CA ARG A 5 -9.97 -3.50 21.07
C ARG A 5 -10.37 -2.62 19.90
N ARG A 6 -10.57 -1.33 20.17
CA ARG A 6 -10.68 -0.30 19.13
C ARG A 6 -9.38 -0.36 18.33
N ILE A 7 -9.40 -1.03 17.19
CA ILE A 7 -8.32 -0.97 16.22
C ILE A 7 -8.21 0.51 15.83
N SER A 8 -7.15 1.16 16.30
CA SER A 8 -6.84 2.55 16.03
C SER A 8 -6.80 2.75 14.51
N LYS A 9 -7.29 3.90 14.00
CA LYS A 9 -7.23 4.24 12.56
C LYS A 9 -5.85 3.96 11.94
N ARG A 10 -4.77 4.24 12.69
CA ARG A 10 -3.38 3.94 12.31
C ARG A 10 -3.13 2.45 12.03
N HIS A 11 -3.64 1.55 12.86
CA HIS A 11 -3.42 0.11 12.69
C HIS A 11 -4.14 -0.44 11.46
N ARG A 12 -5.31 0.12 11.12
CA ARG A 12 -6.03 -0.21 9.88
C ARG A 12 -5.27 0.29 8.64
N LEU A 13 -4.67 1.48 8.74
CA LEU A 13 -3.90 2.09 7.66
C LEU A 13 -2.59 1.33 7.41
N LEU A 14 -1.90 0.91 8.47
CA LEU A 14 -0.72 0.04 8.36
C LEU A 14 -1.04 -1.35 7.80
N ALA A 15 -2.16 -1.95 8.20
CA ALA A 15 -2.58 -3.24 7.65
C ALA A 15 -3.04 -3.16 6.19
N GLN A 16 -3.55 -2.01 5.74
CA GLN A 16 -3.74 -1.76 4.31
C GLN A 16 -2.40 -1.57 3.62
N MET A 17 -1.51 -0.73 4.17
CA MET A 17 -0.19 -0.46 3.60
C MET A 17 0.63 -1.73 3.38
N SER A 18 0.63 -2.67 4.34
CA SER A 18 1.36 -3.94 4.20
C SER A 18 0.93 -4.76 2.97
N ARG A 19 -0.36 -4.69 2.60
CA ARG A 19 -0.90 -5.40 1.42
C ARG A 19 -0.56 -4.71 0.09
N TRP A 20 -0.24 -3.42 0.15
CA TRP A 20 0.24 -2.66 -1.00
C TRP A 20 1.76 -2.62 -1.07
N GLU A 21 2.46 -3.15 -0.06
CA GLU A 21 3.92 -3.01 0.10
C GLU A 21 4.67 -3.67 -1.05
N ASP A 22 4.35 -4.94 -1.35
CA ASP A 22 4.98 -5.67 -2.45
C ASP A 22 4.68 -5.05 -3.82
N LEU A 23 3.44 -4.59 -4.02
CA LEU A 23 3.08 -3.90 -5.25
C LEU A 23 3.80 -2.56 -5.39
N PHE A 24 3.96 -1.80 -4.31
CA PHE A 24 4.67 -0.53 -4.36
C PHE A 24 6.18 -0.73 -4.54
N GLU A 25 6.75 -1.73 -3.89
CA GLU A 25 8.19 -2.01 -3.94
C GLU A 25 8.58 -2.62 -5.30
N TYR A 26 7.91 -3.69 -5.74
CA TYR A 26 8.29 -4.47 -6.92
C TYR A 26 7.38 -4.25 -8.14
N GLY A 27 6.22 -3.64 -7.97
CA GLY A 27 5.21 -3.59 -9.02
C GLY A 27 4.60 -4.95 -9.31
N HIS A 28 4.68 -5.89 -8.36
CA HIS A 28 4.09 -7.20 -8.44
C HIS A 28 3.65 -7.66 -7.07
N ASP A 29 2.50 -8.30 -7.00
CA ASP A 29 2.02 -8.93 -5.79
C ASP A 29 2.49 -10.38 -5.73
N TRP A 30 3.51 -10.63 -4.91
CA TRP A 30 4.12 -11.94 -4.73
C TRP A 30 3.29 -12.87 -3.83
N PHE A 31 2.48 -12.31 -2.95
CA PHE A 31 1.77 -13.07 -1.91
C PHE A 31 0.30 -13.31 -2.24
N GLY A 32 -0.22 -12.72 -3.33
CA GLY A 32 -1.62 -12.86 -3.71
C GLY A 32 -2.55 -12.00 -2.86
N ASP A 33 -2.01 -10.96 -2.23
CA ASP A 33 -2.74 -9.98 -1.42
C ASP A 33 -3.82 -9.21 -2.22
N HIS A 34 -3.71 -9.18 -3.56
CA HIS A 34 -4.74 -8.64 -4.45
C HIS A 34 -6.10 -9.33 -4.21
N ALA A 35 -6.12 -10.65 -4.02
CA ALA A 35 -7.34 -11.38 -3.73
C ALA A 35 -7.92 -11.03 -2.34
N GLU A 36 -7.06 -10.76 -1.35
CA GLU A 36 -7.49 -10.33 -0.01
C GLU A 36 -8.02 -8.89 0.05
N LEU A 37 -7.61 -8.06 -0.91
CA LEU A 37 -8.11 -6.71 -1.11
C LEU A 37 -9.41 -6.67 -1.92
N GLY A 38 -9.81 -7.81 -2.49
CA GLY A 38 -11.02 -7.95 -3.30
C GLY A 38 -10.80 -7.67 -4.78
N TYR A 39 -9.55 -7.62 -5.25
CA TYR A 39 -9.22 -7.53 -6.67
C TYR A 39 -9.30 -8.91 -7.32
N GLY A 40 -9.88 -8.98 -8.51
CA GLY A 40 -9.94 -10.21 -9.31
C GLY A 40 -8.64 -10.50 -10.04
N SER A 41 -7.76 -9.50 -10.19
CA SER A 41 -6.44 -9.67 -10.78
C SER A 41 -5.45 -8.59 -10.34
N GLU A 42 -4.16 -8.88 -10.47
CA GLU A 42 -3.08 -7.91 -10.29
C GLU A 42 -3.20 -6.70 -11.22
N ALA A 43 -3.77 -6.89 -12.43
CA ALA A 43 -3.98 -5.79 -13.38
C ALA A 43 -4.98 -4.75 -12.87
N GLU A 44 -6.04 -5.19 -12.18
CA GLU A 44 -7.00 -4.31 -11.52
C GLU A 44 -6.35 -3.58 -10.34
N MET A 45 -5.58 -4.31 -9.52
CA MET A 45 -4.85 -3.71 -8.40
C MET A 45 -3.82 -2.66 -8.89
N LYS A 46 -3.17 -2.90 -10.03
CA LYS A 46 -2.27 -1.93 -10.68
C LYS A 46 -3.00 -0.71 -11.22
N ALA A 47 -4.23 -0.86 -11.69
CA ALA A 47 -5.04 0.28 -12.13
C ALA A 47 -5.41 1.20 -10.97
N ASP A 48 -5.63 0.65 -9.78
CA ASP A 48 -5.92 1.39 -8.54
C ASP A 48 -4.67 1.81 -7.76
N ALA A 49 -3.50 1.23 -8.08
CA ALA A 49 -2.22 1.57 -7.47
C ALA A 49 -1.90 3.09 -7.43
N PRO A 50 -2.16 3.91 -8.46
CA PRO A 50 -1.94 5.36 -8.36
C PRO A 50 -2.83 6.05 -7.31
N GLU A 51 -4.09 5.62 -7.16
CA GLU A 51 -4.98 6.15 -6.13
C GLU A 51 -4.49 5.72 -4.74
N ALA A 52 -4.17 4.44 -4.57
CA ALA A 52 -3.61 3.92 -3.33
C ALA A 52 -2.28 4.59 -2.98
N TRP A 53 -1.43 4.88 -3.97
CA TRP A 53 -0.15 5.57 -3.79
C TRP A 53 -0.34 7.02 -3.31
N SER A 54 -1.37 7.72 -3.77
CA SER A 54 -1.68 9.08 -3.29
C SER A 54 -2.03 9.11 -1.79
N VAL A 55 -2.69 8.07 -1.28
CA VAL A 55 -3.15 7.99 0.11
C VAL A 55 -2.10 7.36 1.03
N LEU A 56 -1.53 6.24 0.59
CA LEU A 56 -0.65 5.39 1.40
C LEU A 56 0.83 5.63 1.11
N GLY A 57 1.19 6.14 -0.07
CA GLY A 57 2.57 6.30 -0.51
C GLY A 57 3.39 7.16 0.44
N ALA A 58 2.84 8.25 0.97
CA ALA A 58 3.55 9.06 1.96
C ALA A 58 3.83 8.31 3.28
N ALA A 59 2.88 7.47 3.73
CA ALA A 59 3.05 6.66 4.93
C ALA A 59 4.03 5.50 4.68
N PHE A 60 3.97 4.87 3.50
CA PHE A 60 4.89 3.85 3.06
C PHE A 60 6.32 4.38 2.98
N LEU A 61 6.54 5.53 2.34
CA LEU A 61 7.85 6.16 2.27
C LEU A 61 8.41 6.55 3.65
N ALA A 62 7.54 6.92 4.60
CA ALA A 62 7.95 7.22 5.98
C ALA A 62 8.26 5.96 6.81
N HIS A 63 7.65 4.81 6.49
CA HIS A 63 7.84 3.55 7.20
C HIS A 63 8.84 2.60 6.54
N ARG A 64 9.17 2.80 5.25
CA ARG A 64 10.10 1.93 4.54
C ARG A 64 11.47 1.96 5.21
N GLN A 65 12.05 0.78 5.40
CA GLN A 65 13.42 0.64 5.89
C GLN A 65 14.41 0.44 4.72
N THR A 66 13.91 0.12 3.53
CA THR A 66 14.71 -0.14 2.33
C THR A 66 15.00 1.16 1.58
N GLU A 67 16.27 1.39 1.22
CA GLU A 67 16.72 2.52 0.38
C GLU A 67 16.69 2.20 -1.13
N GLY A 68 16.07 1.08 -1.53
CA GLY A 68 16.02 0.62 -2.91
C GLY A 68 15.08 1.44 -3.83
N PRO A 69 15.19 1.22 -5.16
CA PRO A 69 14.27 1.81 -6.13
C PRO A 69 12.86 1.23 -5.92
N VAL A 70 11.91 2.09 -5.54
CA VAL A 70 10.50 1.73 -5.35
C VAL A 70 9.79 1.82 -6.70
N TRP A 71 9.20 0.72 -7.18
CA TRP A 71 8.48 0.69 -8.45
C TRP A 71 7.41 1.79 -8.54
N ALA A 72 6.60 1.96 -7.49
CA ALA A 72 5.56 2.99 -7.45
C ALA A 72 6.12 4.41 -7.53
N LEU A 73 7.32 4.65 -6.97
CA LEU A 73 7.98 5.95 -7.05
C LEU A 73 8.56 6.19 -8.45
N VAL A 74 9.01 5.13 -9.14
CA VAL A 74 9.49 5.21 -10.53
C VAL A 74 8.33 5.38 -11.52
N GLN A 75 7.20 4.72 -11.29
CA GLN A 75 6.03 4.78 -12.18
C GLN A 75 5.15 6.02 -11.97
N PHE A 76 4.84 6.33 -10.71
CA PHE A 76 3.89 7.38 -10.36
C PHE A 76 4.56 8.66 -9.85
N GLY A 77 5.85 8.60 -9.49
CA GLY A 77 6.58 9.73 -8.91
C GLY A 77 6.40 9.86 -7.40
N GLU A 78 6.78 11.02 -6.87
CA GLU A 78 6.54 11.34 -5.45
C GLU A 78 5.03 11.35 -5.18
N PRO A 79 4.55 10.64 -4.13
CA PRO A 79 3.16 10.68 -3.77
C PRO A 79 2.81 12.13 -3.42
N SER A 80 1.84 12.68 -4.14
CA SER A 80 1.38 14.05 -3.94
C SER A 80 0.92 14.19 -2.50
N ARG A 81 1.74 14.84 -1.66
CA ARG A 81 1.29 15.42 -0.41
C ARG A 81 0.16 16.37 -0.79
N CYS A 82 -1.10 15.94 -0.60
CA CYS A 82 -2.18 16.91 -0.55
C CYS A 82 -1.80 17.96 0.51
N PRO A 83 -1.76 19.26 0.13
CA PRO A 83 -1.47 20.34 1.07
C PRO A 83 -2.52 20.46 2.18
#